data_AF-A0A925R1C0-F1
#
_entry.id   AF-A0A925R1C0-F1
#
_cell.length_a   1.000
_cell.length_b   1.000
_cell.length_c   1.000
_cell.angle_alpha   90.00
_cell.angle_beta   90.00
_cell.angle_gamma   90.00
#
_symmetry.space_group_name_H-M   'P 1'
#
loop_
_entity.id
_entity.type
_entity.pdbx_description
1 polymer ?
#
loop_
_entity_poly.entity_id
_entity_poly.type
_entity_poly.pdbx_seq_one_letter_code
_entity_poly.pdbx_strand_id
1 'polypeptide(L)'
;MTLLLAPMEGLLDYTLRDILTRVGGIDRCVTEFIRVTGTLLPDRAFLRTMPELRNGGCTPAGVPVRAQLMGSDPVCLAENAAKLAALGPAGIDLNFGCPAKVVNRHGGGAALLVDPPLLHSIVSAVRHAVPAAMPVSAKMR
;
A
#
# COMPACT_ATOMS: atom_id res chain seq x y z
N MET A 1 -19.34 3.69 12.43
CA MET A 1 -18.91 4.03 11.05
C MET A 1 -17.39 4.09 11.05
N THR A 2 -16.71 3.43 10.11
CA THR A 2 -15.24 3.44 10.04
C THR A 2 -14.77 4.48 9.03
N LEU A 3 -13.83 5.33 9.41
CA LEU A 3 -13.27 6.41 8.60
C LEU A 3 -11.80 6.11 8.29
N LEU A 4 -11.53 5.93 7.00
CA LEU A 4 -10.19 5.69 6.49
C LEU A 4 -9.67 6.95 5.80
N LEU A 5 -8.46 7.36 6.16
CA LEU A 5 -7.75 8.42 5.48
C LEU A 5 -7.14 7.87 4.18
N ALA A 6 -7.64 8.38 3.05
CA ALA A 6 -7.29 7.90 1.72
C ALA A 6 -5.83 8.21 1.35
N PRO A 7 -5.17 7.36 0.55
CA PRO A 7 -3.81 7.61 0.08
C PRO A 7 -3.80 8.73 -0.97
N MET A 8 -2.92 9.71 -0.80
CA MET A 8 -2.77 10.86 -1.72
C MET A 8 -1.28 11.11 -1.97
N GLU A 9 -0.78 10.58 -3.10
CA GLU A 9 0.61 10.73 -3.53
C GLU A 9 1.04 12.20 -3.62
N GLY A 10 2.18 12.53 -3.03
CA GLY A 10 2.76 13.88 -3.00
C GLY A 10 2.08 14.84 -2.03
N LEU A 11 1.13 14.35 -1.22
CA LEU A 11 0.37 15.18 -0.27
C LEU A 11 0.33 14.55 1.12
N LEU A 12 -0.18 13.32 1.23
CA LEU A 12 -0.45 12.66 2.50
C LEU A 12 0.75 11.82 2.96
N ASP A 13 1.88 12.47 3.12
CA ASP A 13 3.10 11.88 3.65
C ASP A 13 2.97 11.53 5.15
N TYR A 14 4.05 10.99 5.74
CA TYR A 14 4.09 10.67 7.17
C TYR A 14 3.73 11.87 8.04
N THR A 15 4.26 13.05 7.72
CA THR A 15 4.07 14.28 8.49
C THR A 15 2.60 14.68 8.53
N LEU A 16 1.95 14.69 7.38
CA LEU A 16 0.54 15.06 7.29
C LEU A 16 -0.36 13.99 7.92
N ARG A 17 -0.02 12.69 7.81
CA ARG A 17 -0.74 11.63 8.54
C ARG A 17 -0.65 11.83 10.06
N ASP A 18 0.51 12.18 10.61
CA ASP A 18 0.65 12.48 12.04
C ASP A 18 -0.23 13.67 12.45
N ILE A 19 -0.13 14.79 11.73
CA ILE A 19 -0.91 16.00 12.03
C ILE A 19 -2.42 15.70 12.03
N LEU A 20 -2.92 15.03 10.99
CA LEU A 20 -4.34 14.74 10.87
C LEU A 20 -4.83 13.72 11.91
N THR A 21 -4.03 12.70 12.22
CA THR A 21 -4.45 11.66 13.19
C THR A 21 -4.50 12.18 14.62
N ARG A 22 -3.73 13.22 14.97
CA ARG A 22 -3.81 13.90 16.28
C ARG A 22 -5.12 14.65 16.52
N VAL A 23 -5.79 15.09 15.45
CA VAL A 23 -7.11 15.74 15.56
C VAL A 23 -8.19 14.73 16.00
N GLY A 24 -7.98 13.45 15.70
CA GLY A 24 -8.91 12.37 16.03
C GLY A 24 -9.98 12.12 14.94
N GLY A 25 -10.73 11.04 15.12
CA GLY A 25 -11.81 10.63 14.20
C GLY A 25 -11.37 9.81 12.98
N ILE A 26 -10.07 9.51 12.85
CA ILE A 26 -9.52 8.65 11.79
C ILE A 26 -9.22 7.27 12.38
N ASP A 27 -9.86 6.23 11.86
CA ASP A 27 -9.67 4.85 12.35
C ASP A 27 -8.48 4.15 11.69
N ARG A 28 -8.06 4.61 10.50
CA ARG A 28 -6.95 4.02 9.75
C ARG A 28 -6.40 4.98 8.71
N CYS A 29 -5.11 4.89 8.42
CA CYS A 29 -4.50 5.55 7.27
C CYS A 29 -4.02 4.55 6.22
N VAL A 30 -3.86 5.03 4.99
CA VAL A 30 -3.15 4.33 3.93
C VAL A 30 -2.02 5.24 3.45
N THR A 31 -0.84 4.68 3.24
CA THR A 31 0.32 5.44 2.77
C THR A 31 0.14 5.92 1.33
N GLU A 32 0.96 6.88 0.93
CA GLU A 32 1.37 7.04 -0.47
C GLU A 32 1.81 5.70 -1.09
N PHE A 33 1.75 5.57 -2.42
CA PHE A 33 2.00 4.27 -3.03
C PHE A 33 3.50 3.98 -3.14
N ILE A 34 3.86 2.75 -2.82
CA ILE A 34 5.21 2.23 -3.00
C ILE A 34 5.23 1.51 -4.35
N ARG A 35 5.96 2.11 -5.30
CA ARG A 35 6.08 1.56 -6.64
C ARG A 35 7.03 0.38 -6.67
N VAL A 36 6.56 -0.74 -7.20
CA VAL A 36 7.32 -1.97 -7.43
C VAL A 36 7.59 -2.11 -8.92
N THR A 37 8.87 -2.09 -9.31
CA THR A 37 9.32 -2.20 -10.71
C THR A 37 10.33 -3.33 -10.85
N GLY A 38 9.84 -4.56 -11.00
CA GLY A 38 10.65 -5.73 -11.39
C GLY A 38 11.76 -6.15 -10.41
N THR A 39 11.80 -5.58 -9.20
CA THR A 39 12.87 -5.83 -8.22
C THR A 39 12.30 -5.91 -6.81
N LEU A 40 12.95 -6.68 -5.95
CA LEU A 40 12.69 -6.69 -4.52
C LEU A 40 13.29 -5.43 -3.88
N LEU A 41 12.44 -4.62 -3.25
CA LEU A 41 12.87 -3.34 -2.69
C LEU A 41 13.66 -3.55 -1.38
N PRO A 42 14.66 -2.70 -1.10
CA PRO A 42 15.33 -2.68 0.20
C PRO A 42 14.42 -2.04 1.26
N ASP A 43 14.62 -2.37 2.54
CA ASP A 43 13.78 -1.92 3.65
C ASP A 43 13.70 -0.39 3.74
N ARG A 44 14.80 0.29 3.40
CA ARG A 44 14.85 1.76 3.32
C ARG A 44 13.80 2.36 2.39
N ALA A 45 13.37 1.64 1.34
CA ALA A 45 12.34 2.11 0.43
C ALA A 45 10.97 2.09 1.11
N PHE A 46 10.66 1.05 1.88
CA PHE A 46 9.44 0.96 2.68
C PHE A 46 9.42 1.99 3.80
N LEU A 47 10.53 2.11 4.53
CA LEU A 47 10.68 3.05 5.64
C LEU A 47 10.63 4.52 5.21
N ARG A 48 10.99 4.82 3.96
CA ARG A 48 10.87 6.18 3.42
C ARG A 48 9.40 6.60 3.27
N THR A 49 8.54 5.71 2.82
CA THR A 49 7.11 5.99 2.60
C THR A 49 6.26 5.75 3.85
N MET A 50 6.65 4.76 4.66
CA MET A 50 5.99 4.38 5.90
C MET A 50 6.95 4.33 7.10
N PRO A 51 7.45 5.48 7.59
CA PRO A 51 8.23 5.54 8.83
C PRO A 51 7.53 4.89 10.04
N GLU A 52 6.18 4.84 10.02
CA GLU A 52 5.34 4.19 11.03
C GLU A 52 5.68 2.71 11.28
N LEU A 53 6.36 2.03 10.34
CA LEU A 53 6.88 0.67 10.56
C LEU A 53 7.84 0.61 11.75
N ARG A 54 8.51 1.71 12.11
CA ARG A 54 9.35 1.80 13.33
C ARG A 54 8.53 1.96 14.61
N ASN A 55 7.23 2.21 14.49
CA ASN A 55 6.29 2.43 15.58
C ASN A 55 5.13 1.43 15.50
N GLY A 56 5.45 0.16 15.22
CA GLY A 56 4.46 -0.93 15.17
C GLY A 56 3.40 -0.79 14.08
N GLY A 57 3.70 -0.05 13.01
CA GLY A 57 2.77 0.20 11.91
C GLY A 57 1.70 1.24 12.22
N CYS A 58 1.91 2.08 13.25
CA CYS A 58 0.97 3.12 13.67
C CYS A 58 1.59 4.52 13.59
N THR A 59 0.75 5.53 13.35
CA THR A 59 1.15 6.94 13.55
C THR A 59 1.50 7.18 15.03
N PRO A 60 2.17 8.30 15.37
CA PRO A 60 2.43 8.66 16.77
C PRO A 60 1.15 8.75 17.63
N ALA A 61 0.02 9.12 17.02
CA ALA A 61 -1.30 9.13 17.68
C ALA A 61 -1.92 7.72 17.86
N GLY A 62 -1.23 6.65 17.46
CA GLY A 62 -1.69 5.27 17.61
C GLY A 62 -2.63 4.79 16.49
N VAL A 63 -2.82 5.56 15.43
CA VAL A 63 -3.70 5.18 14.32
C VAL A 63 -2.98 4.19 13.40
N PRO A 64 -3.55 3.00 13.12
CA PRO A 64 -2.93 1.99 12.29
C PRO A 64 -2.81 2.45 10.83
N VAL A 65 -1.68 2.13 10.19
CA VAL A 65 -1.37 2.51 8.81
C VAL A 65 -1.18 1.26 7.95
N ARG A 66 -1.86 1.22 6.80
CA ARG A 66 -1.63 0.21 5.75
C ARG A 66 -0.69 0.77 4.70
N ALA A 67 0.22 -0.08 4.22
CA ALA A 67 1.08 0.29 3.12
C ALA A 67 0.41 -0.01 1.78
N GLN A 68 0.38 0.96 0.87
CA GLN A 68 -0.13 0.76 -0.47
C GLN A 68 0.99 0.40 -1.45
N LEU A 69 0.86 -0.72 -2.14
CA LEU A 69 1.76 -1.15 -3.22
C LEU A 69 1.14 -0.87 -4.60
N MET A 70 2.01 -0.59 -5.57
CA MET A 70 1.62 -0.41 -6.96
C MET A 70 2.63 -1.08 -7.89
N GLY A 71 2.14 -1.94 -8.78
CA GLY A 71 2.92 -2.65 -9.79
C GLY A 71 2.00 -3.46 -10.69
N SER A 72 2.59 -4.21 -11.63
CA SER A 72 1.86 -5.03 -12.60
C SER A 72 2.36 -6.48 -12.66
N ASP A 73 3.51 -6.79 -12.07
CA ASP A 73 4.07 -8.14 -12.00
C ASP A 73 3.62 -8.85 -10.71
N PRO A 74 2.86 -9.97 -10.81
CA PRO A 74 2.35 -10.68 -9.62
C PRO A 74 3.44 -11.16 -8.68
N VAL A 75 4.56 -11.66 -9.21
CA VAL A 75 5.65 -12.25 -8.42
C VAL A 75 6.37 -11.15 -7.64
N CYS A 76 6.76 -10.07 -8.31
CA CYS A 76 7.44 -8.94 -7.69
C CYS A 76 6.55 -8.28 -6.62
N LEU A 77 5.25 -8.12 -6.89
CA LEU A 77 4.32 -7.58 -5.90
C LEU A 77 4.19 -8.51 -4.68
N ALA A 78 4.10 -9.82 -4.90
CA ALA A 78 4.02 -10.81 -3.83
C ALA A 78 5.27 -10.81 -2.95
N GLU A 79 6.47 -10.82 -3.54
CA GLU A 79 7.74 -10.78 -2.81
C GLU A 79 7.89 -9.49 -1.99
N ASN A 80 7.56 -8.34 -2.60
CA ASN A 80 7.60 -7.06 -1.90
C ASN A 80 6.54 -6.99 -0.79
N ALA A 81 5.34 -7.54 -1.01
CA ALA A 81 4.30 -7.60 0.01
C ALA A 81 4.71 -8.49 1.18
N ALA A 82 5.30 -9.67 0.93
CA ALA A 82 5.81 -10.57 1.96
C ALA A 82 6.89 -9.89 2.81
N LYS A 83 7.86 -9.24 2.15
CA LYS A 83 8.94 -8.53 2.82
C LYS A 83 8.42 -7.37 3.66
N LEU A 84 7.49 -6.59 3.12
CA LEU A 84 6.85 -5.49 3.83
C LEU A 84 5.97 -5.97 4.98
N ALA A 85 5.27 -7.09 4.83
CA ALA A 85 4.47 -7.69 5.90
C ALA A 85 5.33 -8.09 7.12
N ALA A 86 6.57 -8.52 6.89
CA ALA A 86 7.53 -8.82 7.97
C ALA A 86 7.92 -7.57 8.79
N LEU A 87 7.71 -6.36 8.25
CA LEU A 87 7.94 -5.09 8.96
C LEU A 87 6.72 -4.63 9.78
N GLY A 88 5.60 -5.37 9.74
CA GLY A 88 4.45 -5.16 10.61
C GLY A 88 3.52 -3.97 10.29
N PRO A 89 3.17 -3.66 9.03
CA PRO A 89 2.09 -2.73 8.75
C PRO A 89 0.73 -3.30 9.19
N ALA A 90 -0.29 -2.45 9.31
CA ALA A 90 -1.65 -2.87 9.66
C ALA A 90 -2.42 -3.57 8.50
N GLY A 91 -1.70 -3.93 7.44
CA GLY A 91 -2.20 -4.54 6.21
C GLY A 91 -1.49 -4.05 4.96
N ILE A 92 -1.72 -4.76 3.86
CA ILE A 92 -1.25 -4.42 2.52
C ILE A 92 -2.45 -3.92 1.71
N ASP A 93 -2.28 -2.81 1.00
CA ASP A 93 -3.27 -2.27 0.06
C ASP A 93 -2.70 -2.28 -1.37
N LEU A 94 -3.52 -2.61 -2.36
CA LEU A 94 -3.13 -2.62 -3.77
C LEU A 94 -3.79 -1.47 -4.54
N ASN A 95 -2.98 -0.68 -5.24
CA ASN A 95 -3.49 0.41 -6.06
C ASN A 95 -3.87 -0.07 -7.47
N PHE A 96 -5.18 -0.10 -7.75
CA PHE A 96 -5.75 -0.34 -9.08
C PHE A 96 -6.53 0.88 -9.61
N GLY A 97 -6.27 2.08 -9.06
CA GLY A 97 -7.07 3.27 -9.34
C GLY A 97 -6.31 4.45 -9.95
N CYS A 98 -4.97 4.47 -9.89
CA CYS A 98 -4.19 5.61 -10.37
C CYS A 98 -4.27 5.73 -11.91
N PRO A 99 -4.71 6.88 -12.46
CA PRO A 99 -4.78 7.12 -13.90
C PRO A 99 -3.51 7.74 -14.51
N ALA A 100 -2.47 7.99 -13.70
CA ALA A 100 -1.33 8.77 -14.13
C ALA A 100 -0.65 8.11 -15.34
N LYS A 101 -0.40 8.88 -16.41
CA LYS A 101 0.13 8.35 -17.68
C LYS A 101 1.43 7.54 -17.52
N VAL A 102 2.30 7.96 -16.58
CA VAL A 102 3.57 7.28 -16.28
C VAL A 102 3.35 5.89 -15.67
N VAL A 103 2.27 5.73 -14.89
CA VAL A 103 1.88 4.46 -14.25
C VAL A 103 1.25 3.52 -15.28
N ASN A 104 0.33 4.02 -16.11
CA ASN A 104 -0.34 3.22 -17.14
C ASN A 104 0.63 2.69 -18.20
N ARG A 105 1.70 3.42 -18.54
CA ARG A 105 2.72 2.93 -19.51
C ARG A 105 3.45 1.66 -19.05
N HIS A 106 3.46 1.39 -17.74
CA HIS A 106 4.06 0.17 -17.18
C HIS A 106 2.98 -0.86 -16.79
N GLY A 107 1.75 -0.69 -17.28
CA GLY A 107 0.63 -1.58 -17.02
C GLY A 107 0.12 -1.57 -15.58
N GLY A 108 0.49 -0.58 -14.76
CA GLY A 108 0.04 -0.48 -13.37
C GLY A 108 -1.21 0.39 -13.19
N GLY A 109 -1.76 0.42 -11.97
CA GLY A 109 -2.85 1.33 -11.61
C GLY A 109 -4.17 1.00 -12.33
N ALA A 110 -4.89 2.02 -12.80
CA ALA A 110 -6.21 1.85 -13.42
C ALA A 110 -6.17 1.05 -14.74
N ALA A 111 -5.01 0.96 -15.40
CA ALA A 111 -4.84 0.15 -16.59
C ALA A 111 -5.03 -1.36 -16.32
N LEU A 112 -4.86 -1.82 -15.08
CA LEU A 112 -5.10 -3.23 -14.73
C LEU A 112 -6.58 -3.61 -14.75
N LEU A 113 -7.49 -2.63 -14.67
CA LEU A 113 -8.92 -2.88 -14.61
C LEU A 113 -9.51 -3.41 -15.93
N VAL A 114 -8.79 -3.24 -17.05
CA VAL A 114 -9.19 -3.82 -18.34
C VAL A 114 -8.70 -5.26 -18.54
N ASP A 115 -7.88 -5.77 -17.62
CA ASP A 115 -7.38 -7.15 -17.61
C ASP A 115 -7.67 -7.85 -16.27
N PRO A 116 -8.93 -8.28 -16.04
CA PRO A 116 -9.32 -8.99 -14.82
C PRO A 116 -8.50 -10.27 -14.53
N PRO A 117 -8.11 -11.10 -15.52
CA PRO A 117 -7.20 -12.24 -15.27
C PRO A 117 -5.86 -11.83 -14.65
N LEU A 118 -5.23 -10.76 -15.14
CA LEU A 118 -4.01 -10.24 -14.55
C LEU A 118 -4.26 -9.70 -13.14
N LEU A 119 -5.35 -8.94 -12.93
CA LEU A 119 -5.73 -8.42 -11.62
C LEU A 119 -5.92 -9.56 -10.60
N HIS A 120 -6.62 -10.63 -11.00
CA HIS A 120 -6.78 -11.83 -10.18
C HIS A 120 -5.43 -12.47 -9.82
N SER A 121 -4.54 -12.60 -10.82
CA SER A 121 -3.20 -13.16 -10.62
C SER A 121 -2.40 -12.34 -9.60
N ILE A 122 -2.45 -11.01 -9.68
CA ILE A 122 -1.80 -10.10 -8.73
C ILE A 122 -2.38 -10.26 -7.32
N VAL A 123 -3.70 -10.15 -7.17
CA VAL A 123 -4.36 -10.22 -5.85
C VAL A 123 -4.12 -11.58 -5.21
N SER A 124 -4.21 -12.67 -5.99
CA SER A 124 -3.95 -14.02 -5.53
C SER A 124 -2.51 -14.18 -5.05
N ALA A 125 -1.53 -13.78 -5.86
CA ALA A 125 -0.11 -13.90 -5.49
C ALA A 125 0.21 -13.11 -4.21
N VAL A 126 -0.26 -11.87 -4.10
CA VAL A 126 -0.05 -11.03 -2.90
C VAL A 126 -0.72 -11.62 -1.67
N ARG A 127 -1.95 -12.13 -1.81
CA ARG A 127 -2.68 -12.75 -0.70
C ARG A 127 -1.97 -13.99 -0.16
N HIS A 128 -1.43 -14.84 -1.04
CA HIS A 128 -0.69 -16.04 -0.63
C HIS A 128 0.66 -15.70 0.03
N ALA A 129 1.28 -14.59 -0.34
CA ALA A 129 2.60 -14.22 0.13
C ALA A 129 2.62 -13.55 1.51
N VAL A 130 1.48 -13.07 2.01
CA VAL A 130 1.39 -12.36 3.30
C VAL A 130 0.59 -13.15 4.34
N PRO A 131 0.91 -13.02 5.66
CA PRO A 131 0.29 -13.81 6.71
C PRO A 131 -1.23 -13.82 6.64
N ALA A 132 -1.87 -14.97 6.86
CA ALA A 132 -3.32 -15.14 6.67
C ALA A 132 -4.17 -14.13 7.47
N ALA A 133 -3.72 -13.77 8.67
CA ALA A 133 -4.40 -12.79 9.53
C ALA A 133 -4.22 -11.33 9.09
N MET A 134 -3.20 -11.03 8.27
CA MET A 134 -2.95 -9.68 7.79
C MET A 134 -3.93 -9.32 6.68
N PRO A 135 -4.68 -8.21 6.76
CA PRO A 135 -5.59 -7.81 5.67
C PRO A 135 -4.85 -7.47 4.38
N VAL A 136 -5.39 -7.92 3.26
CA VAL A 136 -5.05 -7.46 1.91
C VAL A 136 -6.27 -6.75 1.35
N SER A 137 -6.14 -5.46 1.05
CA SER A 137 -7.19 -4.66 0.41
C SER A 137 -6.75 -4.18 -0.96
N ALA A 138 -7.71 -3.68 -1.75
CA ALA A 138 -7.43 -3.03 -3.01
C ALA A 138 -8.25 -1.75 -3.12
N LYS A 139 -7.61 -0.68 -3.58
CA LYS A 139 -8.28 0.57 -3.94
C LYS A 139 -8.47 0.62 -5.45
N MET A 140 -9.73 0.59 -5.87
CA MET A 140 -10.14 0.62 -7.27
C MET A 140 -10.75 2.00 -7.63
N ARG A 141 -11.10 2.18 -8.91
CA ARG A 141 -11.82 3.36 -9.43
C ARG A 141 -13.33 3.17 -9.38
#